data_AF-A0A2G9MKU0-F1
#
_entry.id   AF-A0A2G9MKU0-F1
#
_cell.length_a   1.000
_cell.length_b   1.000
_cell.length_c   1.000
_cell.angle_alpha   90.00
_cell.angle_beta   90.00
_cell.angle_gamma   90.00
#
_symmetry.space_group_name_H-M   'P 1'
#
loop_
_entity.id
_entity.type
_entity.pdbx_description
1 polymer ?
#
loop_
_entity_poly.entity_id
_entity_poly.type
_entity_poly.pdbx_seq_one_letter_code
_entity_poly.pdbx_strand_id
1 'polypeptide(L)'
;MRIKTMFAFLVMAVLLVGSVSAAGLSIQLKRTNPGIAGEKSAEIIFDVVNTDFNNKIEGFLWCRSPDDAVISSSIGVGSGSGAQYVSEKFYMDTGPSQKAISLTMEADSVGDKKTGCTIKYAPYKETAVEGETKTEDINYEGTIGLTETDVSGYKIKMVSFTPEVEGTTDEETNENTEAQPAKAKISVNGIPKEIGSGSSATIGGLDVELVSATEESADVVITGKMTSTSGGSVEKQYIKMNGDLVDSLTDDQYREIRLDKTVPFVKAPKNAEVKCPEGKETCKSSEVDIQAPGFGGVPIWVYIVGIIIVIAAVVYLLGKTSRRD
;
A
#
# COMPACT_ATOMS: atom_id res chain seq x y z
N MET A 1 3.93 -59.66 24.77
CA MET A 1 4.50 -58.51 25.52
C MET A 1 5.27 -57.66 24.51
N ARG A 2 5.07 -56.32 24.45
CA ARG A 2 5.54 -55.33 23.43
C ARG A 2 4.52 -54.91 22.34
N ILE A 3 3.39 -54.29 22.73
CA ILE A 3 2.58 -53.45 21.81
C ILE A 3 2.09 -52.13 22.48
N LYS A 4 2.21 -51.98 23.81
CA LYS A 4 1.57 -50.85 24.53
C LYS A 4 2.37 -49.54 24.60
N THR A 5 3.63 -49.48 24.16
CA THR A 5 4.49 -48.28 24.33
C THR A 5 4.62 -47.39 23.10
N MET A 6 4.10 -47.78 21.93
CA MET A 6 4.26 -46.98 20.71
C MET A 6 3.11 -45.99 20.44
N PHE A 7 1.96 -46.16 21.10
CA PHE A 7 0.78 -45.30 20.89
C PHE A 7 0.85 -43.97 21.66
N ALA A 8 1.67 -43.88 22.71
CA ALA A 8 1.81 -42.66 23.50
C ALA A 8 2.64 -41.58 22.80
N PHE A 9 3.58 -41.97 21.93
CA PHE A 9 4.46 -41.02 21.22
C PHE A 9 3.78 -40.36 20.01
N LEU A 10 2.82 -41.03 19.36
CA LEU A 10 2.11 -40.44 18.22
C LEU A 10 1.08 -39.37 18.67
N VAL A 11 0.50 -39.52 19.86
CA VAL A 11 -0.45 -38.54 20.43
C VAL A 11 0.28 -37.31 21.00
N MET A 12 1.52 -37.45 21.44
CA MET A 12 2.33 -36.34 21.97
C MET A 12 2.92 -35.45 20.87
N ALA A 13 3.12 -35.96 19.66
CA ALA A 13 3.64 -35.18 18.52
C ALA A 13 2.59 -34.24 17.89
N VAL A 14 1.29 -34.46 18.15
CA VAL A 14 0.21 -33.57 17.67
C VAL A 14 -0.04 -32.38 18.63
N LEU A 15 0.58 -32.39 19.82
CA LEU A 15 0.36 -31.38 20.86
C LEU A 15 1.36 -30.20 20.87
N LEU A 16 2.30 -30.11 19.90
CA LEU A 16 3.47 -29.22 20.03
C LEU A 16 3.60 -28.05 19.05
N VAL A 17 2.55 -27.74 18.27
CA VAL A 17 2.41 -26.41 17.66
C VAL A 17 0.97 -25.96 17.83
N GLY A 18 0.62 -25.62 19.07
CA GLY A 18 -0.65 -24.96 19.37
C GLY A 18 -0.63 -23.54 18.81
N SER A 19 -0.89 -23.40 17.51
CA SER A 19 -1.40 -22.14 16.98
C SER A 19 -2.74 -21.91 17.68
N VAL A 20 -2.75 -20.96 18.61
CA VAL A 20 -3.98 -20.49 19.24
C VAL A 20 -4.78 -19.77 18.14
N SER A 21 -5.54 -20.51 17.34
CA SER A 21 -6.45 -19.93 16.36
C SER A 21 -7.72 -19.52 17.08
N ALA A 22 -7.71 -18.35 17.69
CA ALA A 22 -8.96 -17.60 17.79
C ALA A 22 -9.38 -17.29 16.34
N ALA A 23 -10.58 -17.70 15.94
CA ALA A 23 -11.13 -17.33 14.64
C ALA A 23 -10.95 -15.81 14.44
N GLY A 24 -10.25 -15.40 13.38
CA GLY A 24 -9.80 -14.02 13.22
C GLY A 24 -8.38 -13.90 12.70
N LEU A 25 -7.44 -13.64 13.60
CA LEU A 25 -6.07 -13.25 13.27
C LEU A 25 -5.05 -14.28 13.80
N SER A 26 -4.14 -14.71 12.94
CA SER A 26 -2.96 -15.51 13.29
C SER A 26 -1.70 -14.67 13.15
N ILE A 27 -0.75 -14.82 14.07
CA ILE A 27 0.53 -14.11 14.04
C ILE A 27 1.66 -15.12 14.16
N GLN A 28 2.63 -15.03 13.25
CA GLN A 28 3.80 -15.88 13.23
C GLN A 28 5.05 -15.01 13.29
N LEU A 29 5.99 -15.36 14.18
CA LEU A 29 7.31 -14.75 14.18
C LEU A 29 8.06 -15.31 12.96
N LYS A 30 8.62 -14.42 12.14
CA LYS A 30 9.38 -14.83 10.96
C LYS A 30 10.88 -14.87 11.23
N ARG A 31 11.40 -13.85 11.91
CA ARG A 31 12.81 -13.75 12.30
C ARG A 31 13.05 -12.67 13.34
N THR A 32 14.12 -12.84 14.12
CA THR A 32 14.71 -11.80 14.96
C THR A 32 16.17 -11.58 14.55
N ASN A 33 16.50 -10.36 14.16
CA ASN A 33 17.86 -9.91 13.88
C ASN A 33 18.42 -9.22 15.14
N PRO A 34 19.53 -9.72 15.71
CA PRO A 34 20.22 -9.08 16.84
C PRO A 34 20.66 -7.64 16.55
N GLY A 35 20.77 -6.84 17.61
CA GLY A 35 21.32 -5.48 17.55
C GLY A 35 22.77 -5.40 18.04
N ILE A 36 23.41 -4.27 17.77
CA ILE A 36 24.71 -3.88 18.35
C ILE A 36 24.45 -2.66 19.22
N ALA A 37 24.75 -2.78 20.52
CA ALA A 37 24.47 -1.72 21.48
C ALA A 37 25.15 -0.40 21.07
N GLY A 38 24.37 0.69 20.97
CA GLY A 38 24.82 2.03 20.58
C GLY A 38 25.27 2.18 19.12
N GLU A 39 25.13 1.14 18.28
CA GLU A 39 25.59 1.19 16.87
C GLU A 39 24.56 0.70 15.86
N LYS A 40 23.86 -0.40 16.14
CA LYS A 40 22.93 -1.03 15.18
C LYS A 40 21.64 -1.47 15.85
N SER A 41 20.53 -1.02 15.31
CA SER A 41 19.20 -1.42 15.75
C SER A 41 18.97 -2.92 15.51
N ALA A 42 18.33 -3.58 16.46
CA ALA A 42 17.79 -4.92 16.31
C ALA A 42 16.46 -4.88 15.57
N GLU A 43 16.09 -5.97 14.90
CA GLU A 43 14.85 -6.05 14.11
C GLU A 43 14.05 -7.32 14.45
N ILE A 44 12.74 -7.21 14.61
CA ILE A 44 11.84 -8.35 14.77
C ILE A 44 10.78 -8.28 13.67
N ILE A 45 10.63 -9.34 12.89
CA ILE A 45 9.64 -9.36 11.81
C ILE A 45 8.57 -10.40 12.10
N PHE A 46 7.33 -9.96 12.04
CA PHE A 46 6.13 -10.78 12.19
C PHE A 46 5.38 -10.86 10.87
N ASP A 47 4.85 -12.03 10.56
CA ASP A 47 3.79 -12.20 9.59
C ASP A 47 2.45 -12.21 10.35
N VAL A 48 1.58 -11.27 10.01
CA VAL A 48 0.21 -11.21 10.48
C VAL A 48 -0.69 -11.71 9.36
N VAL A 49 -1.53 -12.69 9.66
CA VAL A 49 -2.42 -13.34 8.70
C VAL A 49 -3.85 -13.22 9.19
N ASN A 50 -4.71 -12.59 8.39
CA ASN A 50 -6.15 -12.66 8.59
C ASN A 50 -6.66 -13.98 7.99
N THR A 51 -7.29 -14.79 8.84
CA THR A 51 -7.89 -16.07 8.48
C THR A 51 -9.41 -16.00 8.42
N ASP A 52 -10.00 -14.85 8.73
CA ASP A 52 -11.44 -14.62 8.73
C ASP A 52 -11.95 -14.22 7.35
N PHE A 53 -12.63 -15.15 6.68
CA PHE A 53 -13.21 -14.94 5.35
C PHE A 53 -14.38 -13.93 5.32
N ASN A 54 -14.94 -13.58 6.47
CA ASN A 54 -16.17 -12.78 6.56
C ASN A 54 -15.93 -11.34 6.99
N ASN A 55 -14.81 -11.06 7.65
CA ASN A 55 -14.57 -9.76 8.27
C ASN A 55 -13.19 -9.21 7.88
N LYS A 56 -13.15 -7.89 7.66
CA LYS A 56 -11.89 -7.15 7.56
C LYS A 56 -11.32 -6.94 8.96
N ILE A 57 -10.04 -6.64 9.07
CA ILE A 57 -9.38 -6.37 10.35
C ILE A 57 -8.80 -4.96 10.36
N GLU A 58 -9.05 -4.22 11.42
CA GLU A 58 -8.34 -3.00 11.78
C GLU A 58 -7.50 -3.31 13.03
N GLY A 59 -6.24 -2.92 13.03
CA GLY A 59 -5.39 -3.09 14.20
C GLY A 59 -4.27 -2.08 14.28
N PHE A 60 -3.56 -2.10 15.39
CA PHE A 60 -2.36 -1.30 15.63
C PHE A 60 -1.44 -2.04 16.60
N LEU A 61 -0.18 -1.62 16.63
CA LEU A 61 0.83 -2.18 17.50
C LEU A 61 1.05 -1.26 18.69
N TRP A 62 1.02 -1.82 19.89
CA TRP A 62 1.31 -1.12 21.13
C TRP A 62 2.47 -1.82 21.86
N CYS A 63 3.56 -1.11 22.11
CA CYS A 63 4.75 -1.65 22.75
C CYS A 63 5.14 -0.83 23.97
N ARG A 64 5.50 -1.50 25.05
CA ARG A 64 6.25 -0.88 26.15
C ARG A 64 7.74 -0.92 25.85
N SER A 65 8.40 0.23 25.92
CA SER A 65 9.84 0.33 25.73
C SER A 65 10.57 -0.06 27.01
N PRO A 66 11.63 -0.89 26.96
CA PRO A 66 12.58 -1.03 28.05
C PRO A 66 13.19 0.34 28.43
N ASP A 67 13.63 0.49 29.69
CA ASP A 67 14.13 1.76 30.25
C ASP A 67 15.32 2.37 29.48
N ASP A 68 16.03 1.58 28.67
CA ASP A 68 17.20 1.97 27.89
C ASP A 68 17.14 1.56 26.41
N ALA A 69 15.93 1.44 25.87
CA ALA A 69 15.73 1.14 24.46
C ALA A 69 14.64 2.04 23.83
N VAL A 70 14.78 2.29 22.52
CA VAL A 70 13.83 3.01 21.68
C VAL A 70 13.24 2.03 20.67
N ILE A 71 11.91 2.00 20.55
CA ILE A 71 11.18 1.11 19.63
C ILE A 71 10.53 1.92 18.51
N SER A 72 10.63 1.43 17.28
CA SER A 72 9.90 1.90 16.10
C SER A 72 9.36 0.72 15.27
N SER A 73 8.49 0.97 14.30
CA SER A 73 8.00 -0.10 13.41
C SER A 73 7.80 0.37 11.97
N SER A 74 7.60 -0.59 11.06
CA SER A 74 7.21 -0.33 9.67
C SER A 74 5.84 0.34 9.50
N ILE A 75 5.08 0.50 10.59
CA ILE A 75 3.74 1.11 10.63
C ILE A 75 3.79 2.46 11.40
N GLY A 76 4.99 3.02 11.61
CA GLY A 76 5.16 4.37 12.17
C GLY A 76 6.37 4.52 13.06
N VAL A 77 6.78 5.76 13.32
CA VAL A 77 7.94 6.08 14.17
C VAL A 77 7.46 6.55 15.54
N GLY A 78 7.96 5.93 16.62
CA GLY A 78 7.69 6.39 17.97
C GLY A 78 8.41 7.70 18.23
N SER A 79 7.69 8.73 18.65
CA SER A 79 8.28 9.95 19.16
C SER A 79 8.41 9.85 20.69
N GLY A 80 9.64 9.80 21.19
CA GLY A 80 9.92 10.01 22.61
C GLY A 80 10.79 8.94 23.26
N SER A 81 11.81 9.42 23.97
CA SER A 81 12.51 8.66 25.00
C SER A 81 11.53 8.32 26.13
N GLY A 82 11.36 7.02 26.40
CA GLY A 82 10.74 6.51 27.62
C GLY A 82 9.21 6.46 27.64
N ALA A 83 8.63 5.37 27.13
CA ALA A 83 7.77 4.45 27.90
C ALA A 83 6.91 3.56 26.97
N GLN A 84 6.36 4.12 25.90
CA GLN A 84 5.38 3.43 25.06
C GLN A 84 5.46 3.85 23.59
N TYR A 85 5.37 2.88 22.69
CA TYR A 85 5.27 3.04 21.24
C TYR A 85 3.88 2.60 20.77
N VAL A 86 3.21 3.42 19.96
CA VAL A 86 1.93 3.09 19.31
C VAL A 86 2.09 3.32 17.81
N SER A 87 1.84 2.30 16.99
CA SER A 87 1.88 2.45 15.53
C SER A 87 0.64 3.13 14.99
N GLU A 88 0.68 3.57 13.73
CA GLU A 88 -0.53 3.87 12.98
C GLU A 88 -1.40 2.62 12.84
N LYS A 89 -2.67 2.84 12.50
CA LYS A 89 -3.62 1.76 12.24
C LYS A 89 -3.27 1.06 10.93
N PHE A 90 -3.28 -0.27 10.93
CA PHE A 90 -3.25 -1.09 9.74
C PHE A 90 -4.61 -1.71 9.48
N TYR A 91 -4.89 -1.93 8.19
CA TYR A 91 -6.08 -2.60 7.71
C TYR A 91 -5.69 -3.87 6.95
N MET A 92 -6.52 -4.90 7.07
CA MET A 92 -6.40 -6.14 6.31
C MET A 92 -7.78 -6.50 5.76
N ASP A 93 -7.81 -6.88 4.48
CA ASP A 93 -9.02 -7.42 3.86
C ASP A 93 -9.40 -8.76 4.48
N THR A 94 -10.57 -9.27 4.09
CA THR A 94 -11.03 -10.62 4.45
C THR A 94 -9.98 -11.67 4.09
N GLY A 95 -9.96 -12.73 4.89
CA GLY A 95 -9.02 -13.84 4.75
C GLY A 95 -9.19 -14.61 3.43
N PRO A 96 -8.11 -15.24 2.93
CA PRO A 96 -6.76 -15.18 3.46
C PRO A 96 -6.04 -13.89 3.01
N SER A 97 -5.58 -13.09 3.96
CA SER A 97 -4.77 -11.90 3.69
C SER A 97 -3.58 -11.84 4.65
N GLN A 98 -2.44 -11.32 4.18
CA GLN A 98 -1.18 -11.33 4.93
C GLN A 98 -0.53 -9.94 4.92
N LYS A 99 0.06 -9.56 6.05
CA LYS A 99 0.87 -8.35 6.21
C LYS A 99 2.11 -8.63 7.05
N ALA A 100 3.27 -8.20 6.57
CA ALA A 100 4.50 -8.24 7.35
C ALA A 100 4.63 -6.96 8.18
N ILE A 101 4.99 -7.11 9.46
CA ILE A 101 5.24 -6.01 10.39
C ILE A 101 6.68 -6.15 10.90
N SER A 102 7.50 -5.13 10.66
CA SER A 102 8.85 -5.06 11.21
C SER A 102 8.89 -4.12 12.41
N LEU A 103 9.47 -4.59 13.51
CA LEU A 103 9.81 -3.82 14.70
C LEU A 103 11.30 -3.58 14.75
N THR A 104 11.70 -2.33 14.90
CA THR A 104 13.09 -1.94 15.10
C THR A 104 13.28 -1.47 16.53
N MET A 105 14.34 -1.95 17.18
CA MET A 105 14.70 -1.55 18.54
C MET A 105 16.15 -1.10 18.59
N GLU A 106 16.39 0.03 19.23
CA GLU A 106 17.71 0.59 19.48
C GLU A 106 17.96 0.57 20.97
N ALA A 107 19.15 0.17 21.41
CA ALA A 107 19.52 0.17 22.81
C ALA A 107 20.99 0.55 22.96
N ASP A 108 21.31 1.30 24.01
CA ASP A 108 22.69 1.74 24.29
C ASP A 108 23.49 0.72 25.10
N SER A 109 22.80 -0.24 25.73
CA SER A 109 23.44 -1.25 26.58
C SER A 109 23.34 -2.66 25.99
N VAL A 110 24.33 -3.49 26.35
CA VAL A 110 24.39 -4.90 25.97
C VAL A 110 23.43 -5.74 26.82
N GLY A 111 22.99 -6.87 26.26
CA GLY A 111 22.17 -7.87 26.94
C GLY A 111 20.87 -8.16 26.22
N ASP A 112 20.07 -9.01 26.85
CA ASP A 112 18.77 -9.44 26.36
C ASP A 112 17.70 -8.39 26.73
N LYS A 113 17.05 -7.79 25.73
CA LYS A 113 15.98 -6.79 25.89
C LYS A 113 14.63 -7.41 25.57
N LYS A 114 13.66 -7.32 26.49
CA LYS A 114 12.30 -7.84 26.26
C LYS A 114 11.43 -6.77 25.62
N THR A 115 10.86 -7.05 24.45
CA THR A 115 9.82 -6.23 23.86
C THR A 115 8.49 -6.51 24.53
N GLY A 116 7.88 -5.48 25.13
CA GLY A 116 6.53 -5.56 25.70
C GLY A 116 5.46 -5.22 24.67
N CYS A 117 5.51 -5.86 23.49
CA CYS A 117 4.66 -5.53 22.34
C CYS A 117 3.36 -6.33 22.32
N THR A 118 2.28 -5.71 21.87
CA THR A 118 0.94 -6.29 21.73
C THR A 118 0.29 -5.74 20.47
N ILE A 119 -0.27 -6.61 19.64
CA ILE A 119 -1.17 -6.19 18.57
C ILE A 119 -2.58 -6.10 19.13
N LYS A 120 -3.14 -4.89 19.06
CA LYS A 120 -4.55 -4.63 19.34
C LYS A 120 -5.31 -4.62 18.02
N TYR A 121 -6.36 -5.41 17.90
CA TYR A 121 -7.12 -5.52 16.65
C TYR A 121 -8.61 -5.76 16.88
N ALA A 122 -9.40 -5.42 15.88
CA ALA A 122 -10.84 -5.65 15.86
C ALA A 122 -11.31 -6.02 14.45
N PRO A 123 -12.13 -7.08 14.31
CA PRO A 123 -12.81 -7.36 13.07
C PRO A 123 -13.91 -6.34 12.81
N TYR A 124 -14.11 -5.98 11.54
CA TYR A 124 -15.14 -5.03 11.13
C TYR A 124 -15.75 -5.40 9.77
N LYS A 125 -16.93 -4.84 9.52
CA LYS A 125 -17.63 -4.87 8.24
C LYS A 125 -17.81 -3.45 7.71
N GLU A 126 -17.85 -3.35 6.40
CA GLU A 126 -18.15 -2.11 5.69
C GLU A 126 -19.41 -2.33 4.86
N THR A 127 -20.38 -1.45 5.03
CA THR A 127 -21.61 -1.45 4.24
C THR A 127 -21.64 -0.17 3.43
N ALA A 128 -21.78 -0.30 2.12
CA ALA A 128 -22.01 0.86 1.26
C ALA A 128 -23.43 1.37 1.54
N VAL A 129 -23.52 2.60 2.03
CA VAL A 129 -24.78 3.33 2.09
C VAL A 129 -24.93 4.00 0.74
N GLU A 130 -25.84 3.50 -0.10
CA GLU A 130 -26.14 4.11 -1.39
C GLU A 130 -26.61 5.55 -1.18
N GLY A 131 -26.10 6.46 -2.00
CA GLY A 131 -26.53 7.85 -2.01
C GLY A 131 -27.97 8.01 -2.46
N GLU A 132 -28.57 9.15 -2.14
CA GLU A 132 -29.81 9.53 -2.79
C GLU A 132 -29.50 10.00 -4.21
N THR A 133 -30.02 9.26 -5.18
CA THR A 133 -30.05 9.68 -6.58
C THR A 133 -31.26 10.57 -6.81
N LYS A 134 -31.02 11.82 -7.17
CA LYS A 134 -32.08 12.76 -7.61
C LYS A 134 -31.96 12.98 -9.11
N THR A 135 -33.07 12.77 -9.80
CA THR A 135 -33.20 13.09 -11.22
C THR A 135 -34.07 14.33 -11.37
N GLU A 136 -33.54 15.35 -12.01
CA GLU A 136 -34.25 16.60 -12.31
C GLU A 136 -34.36 16.78 -13.82
N ASP A 137 -35.54 17.19 -14.29
CA ASP A 137 -35.76 17.51 -15.68
C ASP A 137 -35.15 18.89 -15.99
N ILE A 138 -34.34 18.96 -17.04
CA ILE A 138 -33.78 20.20 -17.56
C ILE A 138 -34.70 20.69 -18.68
N ASN A 139 -35.09 21.95 -18.58
CA ASN A 139 -35.71 22.70 -19.67
C ASN A 139 -35.16 24.13 -19.65
N TYR A 140 -34.24 24.43 -20.57
CA TYR A 140 -33.61 25.73 -20.71
C TYR A 140 -33.84 26.27 -22.11
N GLU A 141 -34.28 27.51 -22.19
CA GLU A 141 -34.41 28.26 -23.44
C GLU A 141 -33.65 29.58 -23.25
N GLY A 142 -32.66 29.82 -24.10
CA GLY A 142 -31.86 31.04 -24.01
C GLY A 142 -30.66 31.07 -24.94
N THR A 143 -29.88 32.13 -24.80
CA THR A 143 -28.71 32.38 -25.64
C THR A 143 -27.43 31.92 -24.93
N ILE A 144 -26.58 31.19 -25.65
CA ILE A 144 -25.23 30.80 -25.21
C ILE A 144 -24.17 31.52 -26.03
N GLY A 145 -23.08 31.95 -25.40
CA GLY A 145 -21.97 32.62 -26.06
C GLY A 145 -20.75 31.72 -26.25
N LEU A 146 -19.62 32.33 -26.61
CA LEU A 146 -18.30 31.68 -26.65
C LEU A 146 -17.76 31.32 -25.26
N THR A 147 -18.32 31.90 -24.20
CA THR A 147 -18.00 31.62 -22.80
C THR A 147 -18.90 30.54 -22.22
N GLU A 148 -18.40 29.81 -21.21
CA GLU A 148 -19.16 28.76 -20.54
C GLU A 148 -20.34 29.34 -19.77
N THR A 149 -21.53 28.84 -20.10
CA THR A 149 -22.79 29.07 -19.39
C THR A 149 -23.12 27.81 -18.60
N ASP A 150 -23.43 27.95 -17.32
CA ASP A 150 -23.88 26.83 -16.48
C ASP A 150 -25.40 26.67 -16.62
N VAL A 151 -25.83 25.53 -17.15
CA VAL A 151 -27.24 25.15 -17.27
C VAL A 151 -27.45 23.91 -16.43
N SER A 152 -27.94 24.10 -15.20
CA SER A 152 -28.21 23.01 -14.24
C SER A 152 -27.01 22.07 -14.06
N GLY A 153 -25.80 22.63 -13.86
CA GLY A 153 -24.56 21.87 -13.64
C GLY A 153 -23.87 21.39 -14.92
N TYR A 154 -24.46 21.62 -16.10
CA TYR A 154 -23.79 21.39 -17.38
C TYR A 154 -23.10 22.67 -17.86
N LYS A 155 -21.83 22.57 -18.22
CA LYS A 155 -21.05 23.66 -18.80
C LYS A 155 -21.24 23.68 -20.31
N ILE A 156 -21.95 24.68 -20.80
CA ILE A 156 -22.36 24.77 -22.20
C ILE A 156 -21.75 26.00 -22.86
N LYS A 157 -21.22 25.88 -24.07
CA LYS A 157 -20.74 27.02 -24.86
C LYS A 157 -20.82 26.77 -26.36
N MET A 158 -20.90 27.85 -27.12
CA MET A 158 -20.62 27.83 -28.55
C MET A 158 -19.10 27.79 -28.76
N VAL A 159 -18.63 26.91 -29.63
CA VAL A 159 -17.22 26.72 -29.98
C VAL A 159 -16.88 27.42 -31.29
N SER A 160 -17.77 27.33 -32.27
CA SER A 160 -17.59 27.96 -33.58
C SER A 160 -18.92 28.10 -34.31
N PHE A 161 -18.96 29.03 -35.26
CA PHE A 161 -20.09 29.29 -36.14
C PHE A 161 -19.68 29.09 -37.60
N THR A 162 -20.61 28.60 -38.41
CA THR A 162 -20.48 28.52 -39.87
C THR A 162 -21.70 29.21 -40.47
N PRO A 163 -21.51 30.31 -41.23
CA PRO A 163 -22.62 31.06 -41.79
C PRO A 163 -23.41 30.24 -42.81
N GLU A 164 -24.65 30.68 -43.06
CA GLU A 164 -25.46 30.17 -44.15
C GLU A 164 -24.77 30.45 -45.49
N VAL A 165 -24.77 29.46 -46.38
CA VAL A 165 -24.25 29.60 -47.74
C VAL A 165 -25.45 29.60 -48.67
N GLU A 166 -25.69 30.74 -49.31
CA GLU A 166 -26.69 30.83 -50.38
C GLU A 166 -26.25 29.99 -51.56
N GLY A 167 -27.18 29.21 -52.13
CA GLY A 167 -26.86 28.39 -53.30
C GLY A 167 -26.65 29.28 -54.53
N THR A 168 -25.46 29.19 -55.13
CA THR A 168 -25.15 29.89 -56.38
C THR A 168 -24.90 28.88 -57.50
N THR A 169 -25.55 29.12 -58.63
CA THR A 169 -25.25 28.43 -59.89
C THR A 169 -24.19 29.23 -60.62
N ASP A 170 -23.01 28.66 -60.78
CA ASP A 170 -21.98 29.26 -61.62
C ASP A 170 -22.29 28.97 -63.10
N GLU A 171 -22.65 30.02 -63.84
CA GLU A 171 -23.04 29.91 -65.25
C GLU A 171 -21.89 29.47 -66.17
N GLU A 172 -20.62 29.64 -65.77
CA GLU A 172 -19.47 29.27 -66.60
C GLU A 172 -19.01 27.82 -66.41
N THR A 173 -19.19 27.25 -65.21
CA THR A 173 -18.71 25.91 -64.86
C THR A 173 -19.83 24.87 -64.73
N ASN A 174 -21.09 25.32 -64.74
CA ASN A 174 -22.29 24.49 -64.51
C ASN A 174 -22.25 23.76 -63.15
N GLU A 175 -21.46 24.29 -62.20
CA GLU A 175 -21.31 23.76 -60.85
C GLU A 175 -22.38 24.40 -59.97
N ASN A 176 -23.26 23.57 -59.40
CA ASN A 176 -24.36 24.02 -58.57
C ASN A 176 -23.95 23.89 -57.10
N THR A 177 -23.81 25.02 -56.41
CA THR A 177 -23.54 25.01 -54.97
C THR A 177 -24.88 24.89 -54.23
N GLU A 178 -25.11 23.79 -53.52
CA GLU A 178 -26.34 23.64 -52.73
C GLU A 178 -26.36 24.61 -51.55
N ALA A 179 -27.52 25.22 -51.31
CA ALA A 179 -27.72 26.07 -50.14
C ALA A 179 -27.54 25.26 -48.85
N GLN A 180 -26.79 25.80 -47.90
CA GLN A 180 -26.57 25.15 -46.60
C GLN A 180 -26.98 26.09 -45.46
N PRO A 181 -27.82 25.62 -44.50
CA PRO A 181 -28.21 26.45 -43.38
C PRO A 181 -27.00 26.76 -42.49
N ALA A 182 -27.06 27.87 -41.77
CA ALA A 182 -26.06 28.20 -40.75
C ALA A 182 -25.90 27.07 -39.74
N LYS A 183 -24.68 26.85 -39.26
CA LYS A 183 -24.35 25.80 -38.28
C LYS A 183 -23.59 26.38 -37.11
N ALA A 184 -23.78 25.79 -35.93
CA ALA A 184 -22.97 26.08 -34.76
C ALA A 184 -22.39 24.79 -34.18
N LYS A 185 -21.15 24.86 -33.71
CA LYS A 185 -20.51 23.80 -32.93
C LYS A 185 -20.74 24.12 -31.45
N ILE A 186 -21.62 23.37 -30.80
CA ILE A 186 -21.94 23.54 -29.38
C ILE A 186 -21.21 22.48 -28.56
N SER A 187 -20.69 22.86 -27.39
CA SER A 187 -20.02 21.95 -26.45
C SER A 187 -20.80 21.86 -25.16
N VAL A 188 -21.07 20.63 -24.70
CA VAL A 188 -21.67 20.34 -23.38
C VAL A 188 -20.66 19.54 -22.58
N ASN A 189 -20.22 20.06 -21.42
CA ASN A 189 -19.17 19.49 -20.57
C ASN A 189 -17.89 19.14 -21.35
N GLY A 190 -17.55 19.93 -22.36
CA GLY A 190 -16.36 19.71 -23.19
C GLY A 190 -16.56 18.75 -24.36
N ILE A 191 -17.76 18.19 -24.57
CA ILE A 191 -18.08 17.34 -25.72
C ILE A 191 -18.68 18.20 -26.84
N PRO A 192 -17.96 18.48 -27.93
CA PRO A 192 -18.45 19.32 -29.00
C PRO A 192 -19.29 18.54 -30.03
N LYS A 193 -20.33 19.17 -30.57
CA LYS A 193 -21.14 18.66 -31.68
C LYS A 193 -21.60 19.81 -32.57
N GLU A 194 -21.57 19.59 -33.88
CA GLU A 194 -22.10 20.54 -34.87
C GLU A 194 -23.59 20.31 -35.08
N ILE A 195 -24.37 21.39 -35.07
CA ILE A 195 -25.82 21.40 -35.22
C ILE A 195 -26.16 22.48 -36.25
N GLY A 196 -27.03 22.16 -37.21
CA GLY A 196 -27.58 23.14 -38.16
C GLY A 196 -28.74 23.92 -37.54
N SER A 197 -28.93 25.17 -37.97
CA SER A 197 -30.05 26.01 -37.53
C SER A 197 -31.38 25.32 -37.83
N GLY A 198 -32.29 25.30 -36.85
CA GLY A 198 -33.56 24.57 -36.89
C GLY A 198 -33.44 23.05 -36.71
N SER A 199 -32.27 22.54 -36.31
CA SER A 199 -32.04 21.11 -36.02
C SER A 199 -31.69 20.87 -34.56
N SER A 200 -31.82 19.62 -34.12
CA SER A 200 -31.47 19.18 -32.77
C SER A 200 -30.43 18.05 -32.78
N ALA A 201 -29.62 17.96 -31.73
CA ALA A 201 -28.71 16.84 -31.50
C ALA A 201 -28.55 16.54 -30.00
N THR A 202 -28.34 15.26 -29.68
CA THR A 202 -28.04 14.84 -28.30
C THR A 202 -26.55 14.99 -28.00
N ILE A 203 -26.20 15.76 -26.97
CA ILE A 203 -24.83 15.99 -26.50
C ILE A 203 -24.77 15.73 -24.99
N GLY A 204 -23.93 14.79 -24.55
CA GLY A 204 -23.73 14.53 -23.11
C GLY A 204 -25.00 14.12 -22.36
N GLY A 205 -26.00 13.56 -23.06
CA GLY A 205 -27.29 13.18 -22.50
C GLY A 205 -28.35 14.28 -22.46
N LEU A 206 -28.05 15.46 -23.03
CA LEU A 206 -29.02 16.54 -23.25
C LEU A 206 -29.38 16.63 -24.74
N ASP A 207 -30.64 16.88 -25.03
CA ASP A 207 -31.12 17.23 -26.36
C ASP A 207 -31.01 18.74 -26.55
N VAL A 208 -30.15 19.15 -27.48
CA VAL A 208 -29.87 20.55 -27.77
C VAL A 208 -30.45 20.86 -29.16
N GLU A 209 -31.42 21.76 -29.21
CA GLU A 209 -31.96 22.34 -30.42
C GLU A 209 -31.29 23.69 -30.68
N LEU A 210 -30.78 23.89 -31.89
CA LEU A 210 -30.24 25.17 -32.32
C LEU A 210 -31.35 25.96 -33.03
N VAL A 211 -31.81 27.05 -32.42
CA VAL A 211 -32.85 27.91 -32.98
C VAL A 211 -32.24 28.91 -33.96
N SER A 212 -31.14 29.55 -33.56
CA SER A 212 -30.42 30.53 -34.37
C SER A 212 -28.95 30.61 -33.94
N ALA A 213 -28.05 31.09 -34.80
CA ALA A 213 -26.65 31.34 -34.43
C ALA A 213 -26.05 32.55 -35.18
N THR A 214 -25.12 33.21 -34.50
CA THR A 214 -24.25 34.28 -35.03
C THR A 214 -22.78 33.93 -34.73
N GLU A 215 -21.86 34.81 -35.12
CA GLU A 215 -20.42 34.62 -34.83
C GLU A 215 -20.11 34.58 -33.32
N GLU A 216 -20.91 35.23 -32.49
CA GLU A 216 -20.64 35.41 -31.05
C GLU A 216 -21.57 34.62 -30.13
N SER A 217 -22.75 34.23 -30.62
CA SER A 217 -23.78 33.58 -29.80
C SER A 217 -24.69 32.63 -30.57
N ALA A 218 -25.34 31.71 -29.86
CA ALA A 218 -26.37 30.81 -30.39
C ALA A 218 -27.59 30.79 -29.47
N ASP A 219 -28.79 30.88 -30.05
CA ASP A 219 -30.05 30.66 -29.34
C ASP A 219 -30.38 29.17 -29.36
N VAL A 220 -30.60 28.61 -28.18
CA VAL A 220 -30.75 27.16 -28.00
C VAL A 220 -31.91 26.82 -27.08
N VAL A 221 -32.55 25.68 -27.37
CA VAL A 221 -33.46 24.99 -26.45
C VAL A 221 -32.77 23.71 -26.00
N ILE A 222 -32.62 23.54 -24.70
CA ILE A 222 -31.89 22.42 -24.09
C ILE A 222 -32.85 21.68 -23.18
N THR A 223 -33.09 20.41 -23.50
CA THR A 223 -33.93 19.51 -22.70
C THR A 223 -33.16 18.27 -22.31
N GLY A 224 -33.53 17.66 -21.19
CA GLY A 224 -32.89 16.42 -20.76
C GLY A 224 -33.14 16.10 -19.31
N LYS A 225 -32.38 15.16 -18.76
CA LYS A 225 -32.45 14.79 -17.35
C LYS A 225 -31.07 14.86 -16.73
N MET A 226 -30.92 15.65 -15.69
CA MET A 226 -29.75 15.59 -14.83
C MET A 226 -29.99 14.53 -13.78
N THR A 227 -29.08 13.57 -13.66
CA THR A 227 -29.06 12.66 -12.51
C THR A 227 -27.88 13.02 -11.65
N SER A 228 -28.15 13.52 -10.45
CA SER A 228 -27.13 13.75 -9.43
C SER A 228 -27.25 12.68 -8.36
N THR A 229 -26.13 12.07 -8.00
CA THR A 229 -26.07 11.18 -6.84
C THR A 229 -25.41 11.97 -5.72
N SER A 230 -26.17 12.29 -4.68
CA SER A 230 -25.67 12.99 -3.50
C SER A 230 -25.66 12.05 -2.31
N GLY A 231 -24.55 12.04 -1.57
CA GLY A 231 -24.35 11.05 -0.51
C GLY A 231 -23.89 9.71 -1.07
N GLY A 232 -23.35 8.90 -0.19
CA GLY A 232 -22.53 7.73 -0.51
C GLY A 232 -21.46 7.66 0.56
N SER A 233 -21.70 6.88 1.61
CA SER A 233 -20.75 6.71 2.71
C SER A 233 -20.54 5.24 2.96
N VAL A 234 -19.33 4.88 3.41
CA VAL A 234 -19.06 3.53 3.86
C VAL A 234 -19.25 3.54 5.37
N GLU A 235 -20.33 2.89 5.82
CA GLU A 235 -20.56 2.70 7.25
C GLU A 235 -19.69 1.54 7.74
N LYS A 236 -18.85 1.81 8.74
CA LYS A 236 -17.97 0.82 9.35
C LYS A 236 -18.55 0.37 10.69
N GLN A 237 -18.77 -0.93 10.84
CA GLN A 237 -19.22 -1.54 12.09
C GLN A 237 -18.21 -2.57 12.59
N TYR A 238 -17.72 -2.39 13.81
CA TYR A 238 -16.78 -3.27 14.48
C TYR A 238 -17.51 -4.37 15.25
N ILE A 239 -16.89 -5.56 15.31
CA ILE A 239 -17.43 -6.74 15.97
C ILE A 239 -16.70 -6.96 17.30
N LYS A 240 -17.43 -6.83 18.40
CA LYS A 240 -16.92 -7.08 19.75
C LYS A 240 -16.60 -8.56 20.00
N MET A 241 -15.95 -8.86 21.13
CA MET A 241 -15.66 -10.24 21.53
C MET A 241 -16.92 -11.09 21.77
N ASN A 242 -18.03 -10.46 22.19
CA ASN A 242 -19.32 -11.12 22.37
C ASN A 242 -20.16 -11.22 21.08
N GLY A 243 -19.67 -10.69 19.95
CA GLY A 243 -20.33 -10.71 18.65
C GLY A 243 -21.18 -9.48 18.32
N ASP A 244 -21.35 -8.54 19.24
CA ASP A 244 -22.14 -7.32 19.01
C ASP A 244 -21.45 -6.38 18.00
N LEU A 245 -22.26 -5.66 17.23
CA LEU A 245 -21.82 -4.62 16.30
C LEU A 245 -21.82 -3.24 16.97
N VAL A 246 -20.78 -2.44 16.73
CA VAL A 246 -20.65 -1.05 17.19
C VAL A 246 -19.94 -0.17 16.18
N ASP A 247 -20.31 1.11 16.14
CA ASP A 247 -19.74 2.08 15.18
C ASP A 247 -18.38 2.63 15.62
N SER A 248 -18.05 2.48 16.90
CA SER A 248 -16.75 2.91 17.46
C SER A 248 -16.29 1.96 18.56
N LEU A 249 -14.97 1.88 18.74
CA LEU A 249 -14.32 1.03 19.72
C LEU A 249 -13.75 1.85 20.88
N THR A 250 -13.88 1.30 22.08
CA THR A 250 -13.09 1.70 23.26
C THR A 250 -11.87 0.77 23.42
N ASP A 251 -10.84 1.23 24.14
CA ASP A 251 -9.56 0.51 24.27
C ASP A 251 -9.68 -0.94 24.81
N ASP A 252 -10.69 -1.21 25.63
CA ASP A 252 -11.01 -2.50 26.22
C ASP A 252 -11.76 -3.45 25.27
N GLN A 253 -12.27 -2.94 24.15
CA GLN A 253 -13.00 -3.72 23.14
C GLN A 253 -12.08 -4.34 22.08
N TYR A 254 -10.84 -3.85 21.99
CA TYR A 254 -9.83 -4.45 21.12
C TYR A 254 -9.43 -5.84 21.62
N ARG A 255 -9.26 -6.77 20.68
CA ARG A 255 -8.63 -8.06 20.92
C ARG A 255 -7.12 -7.86 20.99
N GLU A 256 -6.46 -8.59 21.86
CA GLU A 256 -5.02 -8.43 22.11
C GLU A 256 -4.27 -9.72 21.79
N ILE A 257 -3.17 -9.61 21.04
CA ILE A 257 -2.18 -10.68 20.87
C ILE A 257 -0.83 -10.17 21.34
N ARG A 258 -0.30 -10.78 22.39
CA ARG A 258 1.01 -10.43 22.95
C ARG A 258 2.12 -10.96 22.04
N LEU A 259 3.05 -10.08 21.71
CA LEU A 259 4.25 -10.34 20.91
C LEU A 259 5.52 -10.30 21.77
N ASP A 260 5.42 -10.71 23.03
CA ASP A 260 6.54 -10.67 23.97
C ASP A 260 7.72 -11.48 23.41
N LYS A 261 8.80 -10.80 23.01
CA LYS A 261 10.02 -11.42 22.50
C LYS A 261 11.24 -10.84 23.16
N THR A 262 12.28 -11.66 23.28
CA THR A 262 13.57 -11.23 23.77
C THR A 262 14.49 -11.02 22.59
N VAL A 263 15.15 -9.86 22.56
CA VAL A 263 16.05 -9.46 21.49
C VAL A 263 17.44 -9.20 22.07
N PRO A 264 18.47 -9.83 21.53
CA PRO A 264 19.83 -9.66 22.04
C PRO A 264 20.51 -8.42 21.46
N PHE A 265 21.18 -7.66 22.33
CA PHE A 265 22.14 -6.64 21.98
C PHE A 265 23.53 -7.07 22.43
N VAL A 266 24.48 -7.08 21.48
CA VAL A 266 25.87 -7.47 21.75
C VAL A 266 26.82 -6.32 21.53
N LYS A 267 28.03 -6.44 22.09
CA LYS A 267 29.15 -5.58 21.73
C LYS A 267 29.88 -6.22 20.56
N ALA A 268 29.94 -5.51 19.44
CA ALA A 268 30.64 -5.95 18.24
C ALA A 268 31.44 -4.79 17.64
N PRO A 269 32.50 -5.04 16.85
CA PRO A 269 33.20 -3.98 16.16
C PRO A 269 32.32 -3.33 15.08
N LYS A 270 32.58 -2.05 14.78
CA LYS A 270 31.89 -1.31 13.73
C LYS A 270 31.86 -2.11 12.42
N ASN A 271 30.68 -2.23 11.83
CA ASN A 271 30.38 -3.01 10.62
C ASN A 271 30.32 -4.55 10.78
N ALA A 272 30.38 -5.09 12.00
CA ALA A 272 30.14 -6.51 12.19
C ALA A 272 28.70 -6.91 11.79
N GLU A 273 28.57 -8.09 11.19
CA GLU A 273 27.26 -8.72 11.04
C GLU A 273 26.97 -9.56 12.28
N VAL A 274 25.84 -9.30 12.91
CA VAL A 274 25.32 -10.06 14.05
C VAL A 274 24.07 -10.81 13.62
N LYS A 275 24.05 -12.13 13.83
CA LYS A 275 22.93 -13.01 13.46
C LYS A 275 22.70 -14.04 14.56
N CYS A 276 21.47 -14.50 14.69
CA CYS A 276 21.22 -15.72 15.47
C CYS A 276 21.78 -16.94 14.71
N PRO A 277 22.13 -18.02 15.43
CA PRO A 277 22.63 -19.25 14.80
C PRO A 277 21.65 -19.81 13.77
N GLU A 278 22.18 -20.49 12.75
CA GLU A 278 21.37 -21.07 11.68
C GLU A 278 20.23 -21.95 12.23
N GLY A 279 19.02 -21.74 11.71
CA GLY A 279 17.82 -22.47 12.11
C GLY A 279 17.12 -21.97 13.37
N LYS A 280 17.60 -20.90 14.02
CA LYS A 280 16.92 -20.26 15.16
C LYS A 280 16.25 -18.93 14.76
N GLU A 281 14.95 -18.80 15.03
CA GLU A 281 14.21 -17.54 14.87
C GLU A 281 14.55 -16.51 15.96
N THR A 282 14.99 -16.97 17.13
CA THR A 282 15.36 -16.15 18.30
C THR A 282 16.59 -16.73 19.00
N CYS A 283 17.43 -15.90 19.60
CA CYS A 283 18.61 -16.31 20.37
C CYS A 283 18.86 -15.37 21.54
N LYS A 284 19.64 -15.83 22.52
CA LYS A 284 20.15 -14.98 23.62
C LYS A 284 21.41 -14.24 23.22
N SER A 285 21.78 -13.19 23.94
CA SER A 285 23.00 -12.41 23.67
C SER A 285 24.27 -13.25 23.72
N SER A 286 24.30 -14.32 24.52
CA SER A 286 25.41 -15.27 24.61
C SER A 286 25.51 -16.23 23.41
N GLU A 287 24.47 -16.31 22.58
CA GLU A 287 24.37 -17.24 21.44
C GLU A 287 24.47 -16.51 20.10
N VAL A 288 24.67 -15.19 20.09
CA VAL A 288 24.76 -14.40 18.85
C VAL A 288 26.08 -14.68 18.15
N ASP A 289 25.98 -15.04 16.87
CA ASP A 289 27.14 -15.18 16.01
C ASP A 289 27.58 -13.78 15.51
N ILE A 290 28.81 -13.40 15.87
CA ILE A 290 29.42 -12.13 15.46
C ILE A 290 30.40 -12.42 14.32
N GLN A 291 30.02 -12.05 13.10
CA GLN A 291 30.90 -12.14 11.93
C GLN A 291 31.64 -10.81 11.77
N ALA A 292 32.95 -10.83 11.94
CA ALA A 292 33.79 -9.65 11.76
C ALA A 292 33.71 -9.14 10.32
N PRO A 293 33.67 -7.81 10.10
CA PRO A 293 33.66 -7.24 8.75
C PRO A 293 34.98 -7.59 8.06
N GLY A 294 34.94 -8.48 7.08
CA GLY A 294 36.03 -8.63 6.13
C GLY A 294 37.32 -9.21 6.69
N PHE A 295 37.31 -10.47 7.11
CA PHE A 295 38.15 -11.41 6.35
C PHE A 295 37.22 -12.04 5.32
N GLY A 296 36.86 -11.24 4.31
CA GLY A 296 36.16 -11.76 3.15
C GLY A 296 36.95 -12.98 2.70
N GLY A 297 36.28 -14.12 2.61
CA GLY A 297 36.89 -15.44 2.47
C GLY A 297 37.93 -15.43 1.36
N VAL A 298 39.17 -15.10 1.73
CA VAL A 298 40.38 -15.48 1.03
C VAL A 298 40.65 -16.81 1.68
N PRO A 299 40.10 -17.89 1.11
CA PRO A 299 40.27 -19.19 1.69
C PRO A 299 41.76 -19.45 1.87
N ILE A 300 42.13 -20.06 2.99
CA ILE A 300 43.52 -20.24 3.44
C ILE A 300 44.44 -20.73 2.31
N TRP A 301 43.92 -21.49 1.34
CA TRP A 301 44.67 -21.93 0.16
C TRP A 301 45.25 -20.81 -0.70
N VAL A 302 44.62 -19.63 -0.81
CA VAL A 302 45.15 -18.51 -1.60
C VAL A 302 46.43 -17.95 -0.94
N TYR A 303 46.48 -17.91 0.39
CA TYR A 303 47.69 -17.55 1.11
C TYR A 303 48.78 -18.62 0.95
N ILE A 304 48.42 -19.90 1.02
CA ILE A 304 49.35 -21.01 0.81
C ILE A 304 49.95 -20.97 -0.60
N VAL A 305 49.11 -20.80 -1.63
CA VAL A 305 49.56 -20.69 -3.04
C VAL A 305 50.45 -19.46 -3.23
N GLY A 306 50.09 -18.32 -2.64
CA GLY A 306 50.92 -17.11 -2.66
C GLY A 306 52.30 -17.34 -2.05
N ILE A 307 52.38 -18.00 -0.89
CA ILE A 307 53.65 -18.33 -0.23
C ILE A 307 54.49 -19.29 -1.08
N ILE A 308 53.88 -20.31 -1.67
CA ILE A 308 54.59 -21.28 -2.53
C ILE A 308 55.19 -20.58 -3.76
N ILE A 309 54.46 -19.67 -4.41
CA ILE A 309 54.94 -18.91 -5.56
C ILE A 309 56.14 -18.04 -5.17
N VAL A 310 56.09 -17.37 -4.02
CA VAL A 310 57.21 -16.55 -3.52
C VAL A 310 58.43 -17.42 -3.24
N ILE A 311 58.26 -18.55 -2.57
CA ILE A 311 59.37 -19.48 -2.30
C ILE A 311 59.96 -20.01 -3.62
N ALA A 312 59.13 -20.41 -4.58
CA ALA A 312 59.58 -20.88 -5.88
C ALA A 312 60.35 -19.80 -6.65
N ALA A 313 59.89 -18.55 -6.61
CA ALA A 313 60.57 -17.41 -7.22
C ALA A 313 61.94 -17.16 -6.55
N VAL A 314 62.01 -17.21 -5.22
CA VAL A 314 63.28 -17.06 -4.48
C VAL A 314 64.25 -18.19 -4.83
N VAL A 315 63.80 -19.44 -4.85
CA VAL A 315 64.64 -20.59 -5.23
C VAL A 315 65.10 -20.47 -6.69
N TYR A 316 64.23 -20.05 -7.60
CA TYR A 316 64.59 -19.84 -9.00
C TYR A 316 65.64 -18.73 -9.17
N LEU A 317 65.47 -17.61 -8.47
CA LEU A 317 66.41 -16.48 -8.52
C LEU A 317 67.78 -16.87 -7.94
N LEU A 318 67.81 -17.55 -6.79
CA LEU A 318 69.05 -18.03 -6.16
C LEU A 318 69.74 -19.13 -6.99
N GLY A 319 68.98 -20.02 -7.61
CA GLY A 319 69.51 -21.07 -8.49
C GLY A 319 70.08 -20.51 -9.80
N LYS A 320 69.52 -19.42 -10.32
CA LYS A 320 70.02 -18.76 -11.54
C LYS A 320 71.33 -18.00 -11.30
N THR A 321 71.53 -17.44 -10.11
CA THR A 321 72.80 -16.78 -9.74
C THR A 321 73.94 -17.77 -9.53
N SER A 322 73.66 -19.02 -9.14
CA SER A 322 74.70 -20.04 -8.90
C SER A 322 75.25 -20.71 -10.18
N ARG A 323 74.64 -20.51 -11.36
CA ARG A 323 75.09 -21.12 -12.63
C ARG A 323 75.95 -20.19 -13.50
N ARG A 324 76.43 -19.07 -12.94
CA ARG A 324 77.21 -18.07 -13.67
C ARG A 324 78.69 -17.98 -13.27
N ASP A 325 79.17 -18.93 -12.48
CA ASP A 325 80.59 -19.16 -12.20
C ASP A 325 81.05 -20.50 -12.82
#